data_AF-A0A7R9ZRV9-F1
#
_entry.id   AF-A0A7R9ZRV9-F1
#
_cell.length_a   1.000
_cell.length_b   1.000
_cell.length_c   1.000
_cell.angle_alpha   90.00
_cell.angle_beta   90.00
_cell.angle_gamma   90.00
#
_symmetry.space_group_name_H-M   'P 1'
#
loop_
_entity.id
_entity.type
_entity.pdbx_description
1 polymer ?
#
loop_
_entity_poly.entity_id
_entity_poly.type
_entity_poly.pdbx_seq_one_letter_code
_entity_poly.pdbx_strand_id
1 'polypeptide(L)'
;SNDEKKLFLQFVWARNRLPKKEGDFDAPFKIQEDVKAQGENKDVSLPSASTCFFSLALPKYSSKEILKSKLLFAINNVTTMETDFQTNSAEIAEGYKTI
;
A
#
# COMPACT_ATOMS: atom_id res chain seq x y z
N SER A 1 -6.91 -14.55 -12.59
CA SER A 1 -7.82 -13.92 -13.57
C SER A 1 -7.38 -12.50 -13.92
N ASN A 2 -7.85 -11.96 -15.05
CA ASN A 2 -7.52 -10.58 -15.46
C ASN A 2 -8.01 -9.53 -14.45
N ASP A 3 -9.08 -9.83 -13.72
CA ASP A 3 -9.64 -8.95 -12.69
C ASP A 3 -8.72 -8.79 -11.48
N GLU A 4 -8.09 -9.88 -11.01
CA GLU A 4 -7.07 -9.81 -9.95
C GLU A 4 -5.85 -8.97 -10.38
N LYS A 5 -5.48 -9.00 -11.67
CA LYS A 5 -4.38 -8.18 -12.20
C LYS A 5 -4.75 -6.69 -12.23
N LYS A 6 -6.00 -6.35 -12.56
CA LYS A 6 -6.49 -4.98 -12.52
C LYS A 6 -6.52 -4.43 -11.10
N LEU A 7 -7.02 -5.24 -10.16
CA LEU A 7 -7.06 -4.87 -8.74
C LEU A 7 -5.63 -4.69 -8.18
N PHE A 8 -4.70 -5.57 -8.54
CA PHE A 8 -3.29 -5.39 -8.20
C PHE A 8 -2.74 -4.07 -8.75
N LEU A 9 -3.00 -3.77 -10.03
CA LEU A 9 -2.52 -2.53 -10.65
C LEU A 9 -3.09 -1.28 -9.95
N GLN A 10 -4.37 -1.32 -9.58
CA GLN A 10 -5.01 -0.27 -8.79
C GLN A 10 -4.38 -0.15 -7.39
N PHE A 11 -4.02 -1.27 -6.75
CA PHE A 11 -3.37 -1.29 -5.46
C PHE A 11 -1.94 -0.70 -5.48
N VAL A 12 -1.13 -1.02 -6.50
CA VAL A 12 0.26 -0.54 -6.56
C VAL A 12 0.44 0.81 -7.24
N TRP A 13 -0.50 1.22 -8.09
CA TRP A 13 -0.32 2.39 -8.95
C TRP A 13 -1.53 3.33 -8.98
N ALA A 14 -2.63 2.99 -8.29
CA ALA A 14 -3.90 3.75 -8.31
C ALA A 14 -4.47 3.98 -9.73
N ARG A 15 -3.94 3.30 -10.75
CA ARG A 15 -4.33 3.46 -12.16
C ARG A 15 -4.80 2.13 -12.72
N ASN A 16 -5.84 2.19 -13.54
CA ASN A 16 -6.45 1.01 -14.14
C ASN A 16 -5.85 0.63 -15.51
N ARG A 17 -4.85 1.39 -16.00
CA ARG A 17 -4.24 1.18 -17.33
C ARG A 17 -2.73 1.36 -17.29
N LEU A 18 -2.00 0.32 -17.73
CA LEU A 18 -0.56 0.39 -18.01
C LEU A 18 -0.25 1.49 -19.04
N PRO A 19 0.86 2.23 -18.89
CA PRO A 19 1.32 3.14 -19.92
C PRO A 19 1.63 2.31 -21.17
N LYS A 20 1.34 2.86 -22.35
CA LYS A 20 1.54 2.14 -23.62
C LYS A 20 3.03 1.96 -23.98
N LYS A 21 3.92 2.68 -23.29
CA LYS A 21 5.37 2.72 -23.57
C LYS A 21 6.14 2.68 -22.26
N GLU A 22 7.29 2.01 -22.29
CA GLU A 22 8.18 1.88 -21.12
C GLU A 22 8.74 3.23 -20.63
N GLY A 23 8.89 4.22 -21.52
CA GLY A 23 9.31 5.58 -21.15
C GLY A 23 8.21 6.47 -20.56
N ASP A 24 6.97 5.99 -20.50
CA ASP A 24 5.80 6.71 -19.98
C ASP A 24 5.48 6.30 -18.52
N PHE A 25 6.30 5.40 -17.96
CA PHE A 25 6.29 5.11 -16.53
C PHE A 25 6.97 6.25 -15.77
N ASP A 26 6.19 6.95 -14.97
CA ASP A 26 6.66 8.05 -14.10
C ASP A 26 7.75 7.56 -13.12
N ALA A 27 7.67 6.30 -12.71
CA ALA A 27 8.64 5.62 -11.86
C ALA A 27 8.75 4.13 -12.21
N PRO A 28 9.92 3.49 -12.01
CA PRO A 28 10.05 2.03 -12.09
C PRO A 28 9.36 1.36 -10.89
N PHE A 29 8.70 0.22 -11.14
CA PHE A 29 8.10 -0.57 -10.07
C PHE A 29 9.18 -1.12 -9.12
N LYS A 30 9.08 -0.79 -7.83
CA LYS A 30 10.05 -1.24 -6.81
C LYS A 30 9.43 -2.21 -5.83
N ILE A 31 10.04 -3.37 -5.68
CA ILE A 31 9.71 -4.31 -4.60
C ILE A 31 10.72 -4.11 -3.48
N GLN A 32 10.25 -3.85 -2.28
CA GLN A 32 11.08 -3.66 -1.10
C GLN A 32 10.65 -4.62 0.00
N GLU A 33 11.59 -4.98 0.88
CA GLU A 33 11.23 -5.76 2.05
C GLU A 33 10.57 -4.87 3.11
N ASP A 34 9.46 -5.35 3.68
CA ASP A 34 8.83 -4.67 4.81
C ASP A 34 9.70 -4.89 6.05
N VAL A 35 10.45 -3.84 6.41
CA VAL A 35 11.40 -3.88 7.53
C VAL A 35 10.67 -3.92 8.88
N LYS A 36 9.41 -3.45 8.93
CA LYS A 36 8.60 -3.42 10.15
C LYS A 36 8.04 -4.80 10.50
N ALA A 37 7.86 -5.66 9.50
CA ALA A 37 7.33 -7.01 9.64
C ALA A 37 8.41 -8.11 9.69
N GLN A 38 9.62 -7.78 10.18
CA GLN A 38 10.71 -8.75 10.33
C GLN A 38 10.60 -9.46 11.70
N GLY A 39 10.44 -10.79 11.71
CA GLY A 39 10.38 -11.62 12.94
C GLY A 39 9.30 -12.71 12.89
N GLU A 40 8.77 -13.11 14.06
CA GLU A 40 7.69 -14.11 14.17
C GLU A 40 6.39 -13.69 13.46
N ASN A 41 6.18 -12.39 13.25
CA ASN A 41 4.95 -11.85 12.66
C ASN A 41 5.02 -11.70 11.12
N LYS A 42 6.10 -12.14 10.46
CA LYS A 42 6.29 -12.01 9.01
C LYS A 42 5.16 -12.63 8.17
N ASP A 43 4.59 -13.74 8.63
CA ASP A 43 3.49 -14.44 7.96
C ASP A 43 2.11 -13.88 8.35
N VAL A 44 2.04 -13.04 9.38
CA VAL A 44 0.80 -12.38 9.84
C VAL A 44 0.63 -11.04 9.14
N SER A 45 1.72 -10.28 9.01
CA SER A 45 1.76 -8.95 8.41
C SER A 45 1.27 -8.93 6.97
N LEU A 46 0.52 -7.88 6.63
CA LEU A 46 0.01 -7.64 5.29
C LEU A 46 1.04 -6.85 4.46
N PRO A 47 1.12 -7.10 3.15
CA PRO A 47 1.96 -6.30 2.27
C PRO A 47 1.39 -4.89 2.14
N SER A 48 2.26 -3.90 2.03
CA SER A 48 1.90 -2.49 1.87
C SER A 48 2.34 -1.98 0.51
N ALA A 49 1.44 -1.38 -0.26
CA ALA A 49 1.79 -0.72 -1.51
C ALA A 49 1.71 0.79 -1.38
N SER A 50 2.67 1.48 -1.98
CA SER A 50 2.71 2.94 -2.07
C SER A 50 2.48 3.35 -3.51
N THR A 51 1.27 3.83 -3.79
CA THR A 51 0.86 4.31 -5.12
C THR A 51 1.62 5.54 -5.57
N CYS A 52 2.04 6.41 -4.64
CA CYS A 52 2.84 7.60 -4.92
C CYS A 52 4.22 7.30 -5.53
N PHE A 53 4.83 6.17 -5.16
CA PHE A 53 6.19 5.80 -5.57
C PHE A 53 6.24 4.53 -6.41
N PHE A 54 5.08 3.98 -6.77
CA PHE A 54 4.94 2.71 -7.46
C PHE A 54 5.79 1.60 -6.81
N SER A 55 5.71 1.51 -5.48
CA SER A 55 6.49 0.55 -4.68
C SER A 55 5.60 -0.40 -3.88
N LEU A 56 6.08 -1.63 -3.71
CA LEU A 56 5.43 -2.68 -2.94
C LEU A 56 6.39 -3.17 -1.85
N ALA A 57 6.04 -2.89 -0.59
CA ALA A 57 6.71 -3.41 0.58
C ALA A 57 6.06 -4.75 0.97
N LEU A 58 6.85 -5.82 0.97
CA LEU A 58 6.39 -7.15 1.33
C LEU A 58 7.31 -7.81 2.36
N PRO A 59 6.76 -8.45 3.41
CA PRO A 59 7.58 -9.18 4.36
C PRO A 59 8.15 -10.45 3.71
N LYS A 60 9.22 -10.99 4.32
CA LYS A 60 9.81 -12.28 3.93
C LYS A 60 8.91 -13.43 4.36
N TYR A 61 7.81 -13.61 3.64
CA TYR A 61 6.89 -14.74 3.83
C TYR A 61 7.64 -16.07 3.75
N SER A 62 7.23 -17.02 4.58
CA SER A 62 7.84 -18.36 4.62
C SER A 62 7.51 -19.19 3.37
N SER A 63 6.48 -18.83 2.60
CA SER A 63 6.06 -19.55 1.39
C SER A 63 5.31 -18.67 0.39
N LYS A 64 5.37 -19.06 -0.89
CA LYS A 64 4.68 -18.37 -2.00
C LYS A 64 3.16 -18.36 -1.84
N GLU A 65 2.59 -19.40 -1.25
CA GLU A 65 1.14 -19.50 -0.99
C GLU A 65 0.67 -18.46 0.02
N ILE A 66 1.43 -18.25 1.10
CA ILE A 66 1.14 -17.23 2.12
C ILE A 66 1.20 -15.84 1.49
N LEU A 67 2.25 -15.56 0.70
CA LEU A 67 2.37 -14.30 -0.04
C LEU A 67 1.14 -14.06 -0.90
N LYS A 68 0.72 -15.06 -1.70
CA LYS A 68 -0.43 -14.92 -2.59
C LYS A 68 -1.72 -14.66 -1.79
N SER A 69 -1.97 -15.41 -0.73
CA SER A 69 -3.14 -15.27 0.13
C SER A 69 -3.20 -13.88 0.78
N LYS A 70 -2.08 -13.41 1.35
CA LYS A 70 -1.97 -12.10 2.00
C LYS A 70 -2.05 -10.94 1.03
N LEU A 71 -1.42 -11.09 -0.14
CA LEU A 71 -1.50 -10.10 -1.21
C LEU A 71 -2.91 -9.97 -1.74
N LEU A 72 -3.60 -11.09 -2.02
CA LEU A 72 -5.01 -11.07 -2.42
C LEU A 72 -5.88 -10.45 -1.33
N PHE A 73 -5.66 -10.80 -0.07
CA PHE A 73 -6.36 -10.20 1.04
C PHE A 73 -6.16 -8.69 1.09
N ALA A 74 -4.91 -8.21 0.98
CA ALA A 74 -4.59 -6.79 0.97
C ALA A 74 -5.22 -6.07 -0.23
N ILE A 75 -5.13 -6.63 -1.44
CA ILE A 75 -5.76 -6.04 -2.63
C ILE A 75 -7.29 -5.94 -2.50
N ASN A 76 -7.93 -6.91 -1.84
CA ASN A 76 -9.39 -6.91 -1.66
C ASN A 76 -9.87 -6.05 -0.48
N ASN A 77 -9.05 -5.88 0.57
CA ASN A 77 -9.43 -5.14 1.79
C ASN A 77 -8.86 -3.72 1.84
N VAL A 78 -7.69 -3.50 1.25
CA VAL A 78 -7.03 -2.19 1.14
C VAL A 78 -7.43 -1.57 -0.20
N THR A 79 -8.71 -1.21 -0.29
CA THR A 79 -9.17 -0.21 -1.25
C THR A 79 -8.62 1.13 -0.81
N THR A 80 -7.92 1.81 -1.72
CA THR A 80 -7.33 3.15 -1.58
C THR A 80 -8.40 4.22 -1.33
N MET A 81 -9.04 4.19 -0.18
CA MET A 81 -9.77 5.30 0.39
C MET A 81 -9.08 5.63 1.70
N GLU A 82 -8.32 6.73 1.67
CA GLU A 82 -8.24 7.63 2.80
C GLU A 82 -7.69 7.01 4.11
N THR A 83 -6.36 6.93 4.23
CA THR A 83 -5.76 7.42 5.48
C THR A 83 -5.84 8.95 5.44
N ASP A 84 -7.06 9.48 5.37
CA ASP A 84 -7.35 10.91 5.46
C ASP A 84 -7.69 11.20 6.92
N PHE A 85 -6.87 12.06 7.51
CA PHE A 85 -6.89 12.55 8.88
C PHE A 85 -6.49 11.59 10.01
N GLN A 86 -5.18 11.36 10.17
CA GLN A 86 -4.64 11.68 11.49
C GLN A 86 -4.64 13.21 11.61
N THR A 87 -5.76 13.77 12.06
CA THR A 87 -5.78 15.13 12.62
C THR A 87 -4.66 15.18 13.64
N ASN A 88 -3.61 15.94 13.36
CA ASN A 88 -2.64 16.31 14.36
C ASN A 88 -3.42 16.94 15.51
N SER A 89 -3.44 16.22 16.62
CA SER A 89 -3.84 16.70 17.93
C SER A 89 -2.94 17.88 18.33
N ALA A 90 -3.19 19.08 17.79
CA ALA A 90 -2.41 20.28 18.12
C ALA A 90 -3.06 21.64 17.78
N GLU A 91 -4.35 21.73 17.40
CA GLU A 91 -5.00 23.04 17.13
C GLU A 91 -6.37 23.22 17.82
N ILE A 92 -6.52 22.70 19.04
CA ILE A 92 -7.60 23.15 19.95
C ILE A 92 -6.94 23.52 21.30
N ALA A 93 -6.02 24.49 21.26
CA ALA A 93 -5.42 25.06 22.48
C ALA A 93 -5.44 26.60 22.48
N GLU A 94 -6.09 27.26 21.52
CA GLU A 94 -6.07 28.73 21.43
C GLU A 94 -7.44 29.32 21.08
N GLY A 95 -8.49 28.88 21.79
CA GLY A 95 -9.84 29.44 21.65
C GLY A 95 -10.49 29.89 22.97
N TYR A 96 -9.88 29.62 24.13
CA TYR A 96 -10.40 30.06 25.42
C TYR A 96 -9.59 31.24 25.95
N LYS A 97 -9.68 32.39 25.27
CA LYS A 97 -9.28 33.66 25.86
C LYS A 97 -10.06 34.83 25.22
N THR A 98 -10.99 35.35 26.02
CA THR A 98 -11.48 36.74 26.06
C THR A 98 -12.09 37.33 24.79
N ILE A 99 -13.41 37.52 24.81
CA ILE A 99 -14.06 38.80 25.21
C ILE A 99 -15.41 38.50 25.87
#